data_AF-A0A4S4DLA9-F1
#
_entry.id   AF-A0A4S4DLA9-F1
#
_cell.length_a   1.000
_cell.length_b   1.000
_cell.length_c   1.000
_cell.angle_alpha   90.00
_cell.angle_beta   90.00
_cell.angle_gamma   90.00
#
_symmetry.space_group_name_H-M   'P 1'
#
loop_
_entity.id
_entity.type
_entity.pdbx_description
1 polymer ?
#
loop_
_entity_poly.entity_id
_entity_poly.type
_entity_poly.pdbx_seq_one_letter_code
_entity_poly.pdbx_strand_id
1 'polypeptide(L)'
;MGIIIGAVVGSVAIVVVMGLMCVHPWKKQNKIVETLCLLWPNTWLSFLHEERMTTVYGSLVAFRYKDLQKATKNFSVKMGGGGFGSVFKGTMPDSTVIAVKKLESINQGEKQFRAEVSTLGTIQHVNLVRLHGFCSDGKRKLLVYDYMQNGSLDSHLFHEKESKVLDWKTRYQIALGTARGLAYLHEKC
;
A
#
# COMPACT_ATOMS: atom_id res chain seq x y z
N MET A 1 -17.65 -42.92 -12.68
CA MET A 1 -16.55 -43.61 -11.96
C MET A 1 -15.34 -42.70 -11.66
N GLY A 2 -15.45 -41.37 -11.65
CA GLY A 2 -14.28 -40.45 -11.56
C GLY A 2 -14.14 -39.64 -10.27
N ILE A 3 -15.12 -39.65 -9.36
CA ILE A 3 -15.11 -38.78 -8.15
C ILE A 3 -14.49 -39.51 -6.94
N ILE A 4 -14.60 -40.84 -6.88
CA ILE A 4 -14.15 -41.63 -5.73
C ILE A 4 -12.61 -41.68 -5.64
N ILE A 5 -11.92 -41.61 -6.78
CA ILE A 5 -10.45 -41.65 -6.82
C ILE A 5 -9.85 -40.38 -6.19
N GLY A 6 -10.49 -39.21 -6.36
CA GLY A 6 -10.00 -37.95 -5.79
C GLY A 6 -10.08 -37.89 -4.26
N ALA A 7 -11.14 -38.44 -3.67
CA ALA A 7 -11.34 -38.43 -2.22
C ALA A 7 -10.38 -39.39 -1.48
N VAL A 8 -10.08 -40.55 -2.07
CA VAL A 8 -9.18 -41.56 -1.49
C VAL A 8 -7.72 -41.10 -1.56
N VAL A 9 -7.31 -40.43 -2.64
CA VAL A 9 -5.94 -39.89 -2.75
C VAL A 9 -5.71 -38.71 -1.79
N GLY A 10 -6.72 -37.85 -1.60
CA GLY A 10 -6.63 -36.72 -0.68
C GLY A 10 -6.52 -37.12 0.79
N SER A 11 -7.23 -38.18 1.20
CA SER A 11 -7.22 -38.64 2.60
C SER A 11 -5.90 -39.34 2.97
N VAL A 12 -5.29 -40.09 2.06
CA VAL A 12 -3.98 -40.72 2.29
C VAL A 12 -2.86 -39.67 2.39
N ALA A 13 -2.90 -38.62 1.58
CA ALA A 13 -1.89 -37.56 1.60
C ALA A 13 -1.84 -36.78 2.93
N ILE A 14 -3.01 -36.45 3.50
CA ILE A 14 -3.10 -35.71 4.76
C ILE A 14 -2.54 -36.53 5.93
N VAL A 15 -2.81 -37.83 5.96
CA VAL A 15 -2.33 -38.73 7.03
C VAL A 15 -0.81 -38.91 6.96
N VAL A 16 -0.23 -38.99 5.75
CA VAL A 16 1.22 -39.06 5.56
C VAL A 16 1.91 -37.76 6.00
N VAL A 17 1.32 -36.60 5.69
CA VAL A 17 1.88 -35.29 6.09
C VAL A 17 1.81 -35.09 7.61
N MET A 18 0.70 -35.44 8.26
CA MET A 18 0.58 -35.37 9.72
C MET A 18 1.51 -36.37 10.41
N GLY A 19 1.67 -37.58 9.87
CA GLY A 19 2.62 -38.58 10.37
C GLY A 19 4.07 -38.11 10.27
N LEU A 20 4.46 -37.49 9.16
CA LEU A 20 5.81 -36.95 8.96
C LEU A 20 6.11 -35.73 9.86
N MET A 21 5.09 -34.94 10.22
CA MET A 21 5.24 -33.83 11.17
C MET A 21 5.40 -34.28 12.61
N CYS A 22 4.77 -35.39 13.01
CA CYS A 22 4.88 -35.93 14.36
C CYS A 22 6.18 -36.70 14.63
N VAL A 23 6.87 -37.18 13.60
CA VAL A 23 8.05 -38.06 13.75
C VAL A 23 9.39 -37.33 13.57
N HIS A 24 9.40 -36.10 13.04
CA HIS A 24 10.65 -35.36 12.86
C HIS A 24 10.92 -34.32 13.97
N PRO A 25 12.10 -34.37 14.63
CA PRO A 25 12.49 -33.33 15.56
C PRO A 25 12.58 -31.98 14.84
N TRP A 26 11.90 -30.99 15.42
CA TRP A 26 11.54 -29.64 14.97
C TRP A 26 12.67 -28.77 14.38
N LYS A 27 13.92 -29.24 14.35
CA LYS A 27 15.10 -28.49 13.90
C LYS A 27 15.45 -28.67 12.42
N LYS A 28 14.60 -29.34 11.62
CA LYS A 28 14.87 -29.62 10.19
C LYS A 28 13.68 -29.34 9.26
N GLN A 29 12.87 -28.32 9.55
CA GLN A 29 11.74 -27.94 8.69
C GLN A 29 12.13 -27.20 7.39
N ASN A 30 13.36 -26.66 7.28
CA ASN A 30 13.71 -25.82 6.13
C ASN A 30 13.90 -26.57 4.80
N LYS A 31 14.26 -27.87 4.82
CA LYS A 31 14.56 -28.63 3.58
C LYS A 31 13.33 -29.24 2.88
N ILE A 32 12.25 -29.49 3.62
CA ILE A 32 11.02 -30.07 3.05
C ILE A 32 10.22 -28.99 2.30
N VAL A 33 10.24 -27.75 2.81
CA VAL A 33 9.63 -26.59 2.15
C VAL A 33 10.32 -26.27 0.82
N GLU A 34 11.66 -26.34 0.76
CA GLU A 34 12.41 -26.20 -0.51
C GLU A 34 12.02 -27.24 -1.56
N THR A 35 11.80 -28.50 -1.15
CA THR A 35 11.49 -29.59 -2.08
C THR A 35 10.04 -29.48 -2.60
N LEU A 36 9.10 -28.98 -1.79
CA LEU A 36 7.73 -28.71 -2.20
C LEU A 36 7.62 -27.49 -3.14
N CYS A 37 8.50 -26.49 -2.99
CA CYS A 37 8.60 -25.36 -3.91
C CYS A 37 9.01 -25.77 -5.33
N LEU A 38 9.72 -26.89 -5.49
CA LEU A 38 10.17 -27.38 -6.81
C LEU A 38 9.07 -28.11 -7.58
N LEU A 39 8.06 -28.66 -6.89
CA LEU A 39 7.07 -29.53 -7.53
C LEU A 39 5.82 -28.80 -8.03
N TRP A 40 5.45 -27.64 -7.45
CA TRP A 40 4.36 -26.78 -7.98
C TRP A 40 4.64 -25.27 -7.77
N PRO A 41 5.55 -24.67 -8.55
CA PRO A 41 6.00 -23.27 -8.35
C PRO A 41 4.88 -22.22 -8.44
N ASN A 42 3.88 -22.49 -9.27
CA ASN A 42 2.92 -21.50 -9.77
C ASN A 42 1.73 -21.30 -8.82
N THR A 43 1.36 -22.33 -8.05
CA THR A 43 0.22 -22.28 -7.10
C THR A 43 0.65 -21.85 -5.70
N TRP A 44 1.91 -22.12 -5.34
CA TRP A 44 2.50 -21.68 -4.07
C TRP A 44 2.89 -20.20 -4.08
N LEU A 45 3.30 -19.64 -5.23
CA LEU A 45 3.64 -18.21 -5.34
C LEU A 45 2.44 -17.29 -5.15
N SER A 46 1.25 -17.67 -5.65
CA SER A 46 0.04 -16.87 -5.48
C SER A 46 -0.46 -16.91 -4.04
N PHE A 47 -0.38 -18.06 -3.38
CA PHE A 47 -0.80 -18.23 -1.98
C PHE A 47 0.15 -17.51 -0.99
N LEU A 48 1.47 -17.60 -1.18
CA LEU A 48 2.45 -16.90 -0.35
C LEU A 48 2.50 -15.38 -0.62
N HIS A 49 2.06 -14.92 -1.78
CA HIS A 49 1.98 -13.49 -2.09
C HIS A 49 0.79 -12.83 -1.38
N GLU A 50 -0.33 -13.54 -1.24
CA GLU A 50 -1.53 -13.04 -0.56
C GLU A 50 -1.30 -12.93 0.98
N GLU A 51 -0.77 -13.97 1.63
CA GLU A 51 -0.57 -13.97 3.09
C GLU A 51 0.60 -13.11 3.57
N ARG A 52 1.65 -12.93 2.75
CA ARG A 52 2.80 -12.09 3.13
C ARG A 52 2.50 -10.60 3.02
N MET A 53 1.58 -10.19 2.14
CA MET A 53 1.26 -8.78 1.92
C MET A 53 0.57 -8.14 3.13
N THR A 54 -0.36 -8.83 3.78
CA THR A 54 -1.10 -8.28 4.94
C THR A 54 -0.20 -8.05 6.15
N THR A 55 0.81 -8.90 6.37
CA THR A 55 1.78 -8.74 7.47
C THR A 55 2.83 -7.64 7.25
N VAL A 56 3.08 -7.20 6.01
CA VAL A 56 4.18 -6.27 5.69
C VAL A 56 3.74 -4.79 5.70
N TYR A 57 2.45 -4.49 5.56
CA TYR A 57 1.96 -3.12 5.29
C TYR A 57 1.31 -2.39 6.48
N GLY A 58 1.46 -2.88 7.72
CA GLY A 58 0.93 -2.18 8.90
C GLY A 58 -0.60 -2.06 8.90
N SER A 59 -1.15 -0.94 9.43
CA SER A 59 -2.60 -0.71 9.55
C SER A 59 -3.28 -0.23 8.25
N LEU A 60 -2.63 -0.39 7.08
CA LEU A 60 -3.13 0.14 5.81
C LEU A 60 -4.37 -0.60 5.31
N VAL A 61 -5.35 0.14 4.80
CA VAL A 61 -6.57 -0.43 4.23
C VAL A 61 -6.37 -0.75 2.74
N ALA A 62 -6.68 -1.98 2.33
CA ALA A 62 -6.76 -2.35 0.92
C ALA A 62 -8.13 -1.99 0.34
N PHE A 63 -8.17 -1.04 -0.58
CA PHE A 63 -9.39 -0.57 -1.24
C PHE A 63 -9.59 -1.24 -2.61
N ARG A 64 -10.85 -1.47 -2.97
CA ARG A 64 -11.19 -1.84 -4.35
C ARG A 64 -11.21 -0.60 -5.23
N TYR A 65 -10.81 -0.74 -6.48
CA TYR A 65 -10.78 0.37 -7.43
C TYR A 65 -12.14 1.07 -7.57
N LYS A 66 -13.24 0.29 -7.62
CA LYS A 66 -14.61 0.84 -7.72
C LYS A 66 -14.97 1.74 -6.54
N ASP A 67 -14.49 1.43 -5.34
CA ASP A 67 -14.76 2.22 -4.14
C ASP A 67 -14.06 3.58 -4.24
N LEU A 68 -12.78 3.60 -4.64
CA LEU A 68 -12.03 4.84 -4.85
C LEU A 68 -12.53 5.65 -6.06
N GLN A 69 -12.97 4.96 -7.11
CA GLN A 69 -13.60 5.59 -8.27
C GLN A 69 -14.90 6.31 -7.86
N LYS A 70 -15.73 5.68 -7.02
CA LYS A 70 -16.94 6.30 -6.48
C LYS A 70 -16.60 7.47 -5.56
N ALA A 71 -15.66 7.28 -4.63
CA ALA A 71 -15.24 8.31 -3.67
C ALA A 71 -14.71 9.57 -4.36
N THR A 72 -14.02 9.41 -5.49
CA THR A 72 -13.48 10.52 -6.30
C THR A 72 -14.42 11.02 -7.39
N LYS A 73 -15.67 10.53 -7.43
CA LYS A 73 -16.65 10.85 -8.48
C LYS A 73 -16.07 10.68 -9.89
N ASN A 74 -15.49 9.52 -10.16
CA ASN A 74 -14.72 9.19 -11.36
C ASN A 74 -13.49 10.09 -11.58
N PHE A 75 -12.73 10.37 -10.52
CA PHE A 75 -11.51 11.18 -10.58
C PHE A 75 -11.75 12.60 -11.15
N SER A 76 -12.88 13.23 -10.78
CA SER A 76 -13.33 14.49 -11.41
C SER A 76 -12.57 15.73 -10.95
N VAL A 77 -12.10 15.75 -9.69
CA VAL A 77 -11.40 16.91 -9.11
C VAL A 77 -9.92 16.58 -8.95
N LYS A 78 -9.10 17.01 -9.92
CA LYS A 78 -7.64 16.89 -9.87
C LYS A 78 -7.04 18.00 -9.00
N MET A 79 -6.32 17.60 -7.95
CA MET A 79 -5.65 18.51 -7.00
C MET A 79 -4.22 18.83 -7.43
N GLY A 80 -3.60 17.95 -8.23
CA GLY A 80 -2.23 18.11 -8.70
C GLY A 80 -1.78 16.92 -9.55
N GLY A 81 -0.62 17.03 -10.18
CA GLY A 81 -0.01 15.93 -10.91
C GLY A 81 1.39 16.23 -11.38
N GLY A 82 2.14 15.18 -11.72
CA GLY A 82 3.51 15.26 -12.22
C GLY A 82 3.99 13.90 -12.71
N GLY A 83 5.32 13.71 -12.80
CA GLY A 83 5.91 12.45 -13.27
C GLY A 83 5.53 11.20 -12.45
N PHE A 84 5.00 11.41 -11.24
CA PHE A 84 4.56 10.37 -10.32
C PHE A 84 3.05 10.08 -10.39
N GLY A 85 2.34 10.65 -11.37
CA GLY A 85 0.90 10.47 -11.57
C GLY A 85 0.06 11.67 -11.13
N SER A 86 -1.24 11.43 -10.96
CA SER A 86 -2.25 12.46 -10.69
C SER A 86 -2.88 12.26 -9.31
N VAL A 87 -3.15 13.35 -8.59
CA VAL A 87 -3.81 13.32 -7.28
C VAL A 87 -5.21 13.89 -7.40
N PHE A 88 -6.20 13.19 -6.86
CA PHE A 88 -7.61 13.55 -6.93
C PHE A 88 -8.21 13.68 -5.53
N LYS A 89 -9.13 14.63 -5.37
CA LYS A 89 -9.92 14.75 -4.14
C LYS A 89 -11.01 13.67 -4.13
N GLY A 90 -11.21 13.04 -3.00
CA GLY A 90 -12.30 12.10 -2.77
C GLY A 90 -12.98 12.31 -1.43
N THR A 91 -14.17 11.73 -1.30
CA THR A 91 -14.93 11.68 -0.05
C THR A 91 -15.41 10.25 0.16
N MET A 92 -15.02 9.66 1.28
CA MET A 92 -15.42 8.32 1.69
C MET A 92 -16.87 8.29 2.20
N PRO A 93 -17.53 7.12 2.31
CA PRO A 93 -18.91 7.00 2.79
C PRO A 93 -19.15 7.54 4.20
N ASP A 94 -18.12 7.52 5.04
CA ASP A 94 -18.11 8.07 6.40
C ASP A 94 -17.89 9.60 6.43
N SER A 95 -17.88 10.26 5.27
CA SER A 95 -17.58 11.68 5.07
C SER A 95 -16.12 12.07 5.27
N THR A 96 -15.20 11.12 5.45
CA THR A 96 -13.76 11.40 5.50
C THR A 96 -13.28 11.90 4.14
N VAL A 97 -12.62 13.07 4.12
CA VAL A 97 -12.05 13.65 2.89
C VAL A 97 -10.65 13.09 2.68
N ILE A 98 -10.38 12.57 1.49
CA ILE A 98 -9.13 11.88 1.14
C ILE A 98 -8.48 12.47 -0.10
N ALA A 99 -7.18 12.25 -0.23
CA ALA A 99 -6.42 12.48 -1.45
C ALA A 99 -6.05 11.13 -2.08
N VAL A 100 -6.51 10.87 -3.31
CA VAL A 100 -6.23 9.64 -4.04
C VAL A 100 -5.18 9.91 -5.11
N LYS A 101 -3.96 9.42 -4.90
CA LYS A 101 -2.88 9.47 -5.87
C LYS A 101 -2.96 8.26 -6.79
N LYS A 102 -3.27 8.48 -8.06
CA LYS A 102 -3.29 7.48 -9.13
C LYS A 102 -1.94 7.49 -9.83
N LEU A 103 -1.22 6.37 -9.75
CA LEU A 103 0.07 6.20 -10.42
C LEU A 103 -0.18 5.84 -11.89
N GLU A 104 0.46 6.56 -12.80
CA GLU A 104 0.23 6.44 -14.26
C GLU A 104 1.44 5.84 -15.01
N SER A 105 2.58 5.66 -14.36
CA SER A 105 3.80 5.14 -15.00
C SER A 105 3.74 3.63 -15.19
N ILE A 106 3.63 3.18 -16.44
CA ILE A 106 3.52 1.76 -16.82
C ILE A 106 4.78 0.96 -16.43
N ASN A 107 5.97 1.59 -16.45
CA ASN A 107 7.24 0.90 -16.18
C ASN A 107 7.79 1.11 -14.77
N GLN A 108 7.47 2.24 -14.11
CA GLN A 108 7.99 2.55 -12.77
C GLN A 108 6.92 2.58 -11.68
N GLY A 109 5.63 2.59 -12.04
CA GLY A 109 4.52 2.71 -11.10
C GLY A 109 4.48 1.58 -10.08
N GLU A 110 4.82 0.35 -10.45
CA GLU A 110 4.91 -0.78 -9.51
C GLU A 110 6.04 -0.64 -8.49
N LYS A 111 7.22 -0.19 -8.93
CA LYS A 111 8.36 0.01 -8.03
C LYS A 111 8.07 1.15 -7.06
N GLN A 112 7.54 2.26 -7.58
CA GLN A 112 7.14 3.41 -6.77
C GLN A 112 6.02 3.05 -5.80
N PHE A 113 5.01 2.31 -6.27
CA PHE A 113 3.92 1.82 -5.44
C PHE A 113 4.45 1.02 -4.26
N ARG A 114 5.26 -0.02 -4.53
CA ARG A 114 5.82 -0.86 -3.46
C ARG A 114 6.67 -0.05 -2.49
N ALA A 115 7.50 0.86 -3.00
CA ALA A 115 8.33 1.71 -2.15
C ALA A 115 7.49 2.64 -1.26
N GLU A 116 6.46 3.29 -1.81
CA GLU A 116 5.57 4.16 -1.03
C GLU A 116 4.78 3.34 0.01
N VAL A 117 4.20 2.19 -0.36
CA VAL A 117 3.44 1.36 0.60
C VAL A 117 4.35 0.75 1.67
N SER A 118 5.54 0.24 1.32
CA SER A 118 6.46 -0.36 2.29
C SER A 118 7.04 0.66 3.26
N THR A 119 7.35 1.86 2.78
CA THR A 119 7.99 2.91 3.58
C THR A 119 6.94 3.68 4.37
N LEU A 120 5.91 4.20 3.70
CA LEU A 120 4.92 5.09 4.33
C LEU A 120 3.81 4.33 5.06
N GLY A 121 3.66 3.02 4.84
CA GLY A 121 2.59 2.23 5.46
C GLY A 121 2.72 2.03 6.97
N THR A 122 3.92 2.19 7.50
CA THR A 122 4.21 2.07 8.94
C THR A 122 4.56 3.41 9.58
N ILE A 123 4.65 4.48 8.79
CA ILE A 123 5.06 5.79 9.24
C ILE A 123 3.87 6.59 9.74
N GLN A 124 3.98 7.06 10.98
CA GLN A 124 3.04 7.99 11.57
C GLN A 124 3.81 9.12 12.25
N HIS A 125 3.79 10.30 11.65
CA HIS A 125 4.45 11.49 12.18
C HIS A 125 3.63 12.74 11.85
N VAL A 126 3.55 13.70 12.77
CA VAL A 126 2.73 14.92 12.61
C VAL A 126 3.14 15.79 11.41
N ASN A 127 4.39 15.67 10.95
CA ASN A 127 4.91 16.38 9.79
C ASN A 127 5.03 15.53 8.52
N LEU A 128 4.37 14.37 8.47
CA LEU A 128 4.28 13.53 7.28
C LEU A 128 2.82 13.23 6.99
N VAL A 129 2.41 13.37 5.73
CA VAL A 129 1.03 13.07 5.34
C VAL A 129 0.83 11.57 5.44
N ARG A 130 -0.14 11.15 6.26
CA ARG A 130 -0.40 9.74 6.53
C ARG A 130 -0.94 9.03 5.29
N LEU A 131 -0.34 7.89 4.97
CA LEU A 131 -0.91 6.92 4.05
C LEU A 131 -2.00 6.14 4.80
N HIS A 132 -3.23 6.23 4.33
CA HIS A 132 -4.39 5.55 4.91
C HIS A 132 -4.59 4.15 4.31
N GLY A 133 -4.26 4.00 3.03
CA GLY A 133 -4.38 2.72 2.35
C GLY A 133 -4.00 2.79 0.89
N PHE A 134 -4.29 1.71 0.17
CA PHE A 134 -3.90 1.56 -1.22
C PHE A 134 -4.93 0.76 -2.02
N CYS A 135 -4.86 0.84 -3.34
CA CYS A 135 -5.57 -0.04 -4.26
C CYS A 135 -4.56 -0.62 -5.25
N SER A 136 -4.53 -1.95 -5.35
CA SER A 136 -3.77 -2.70 -6.33
C SER A 136 -4.71 -3.56 -7.16
N ASP A 137 -5.09 -3.08 -8.34
CA ASP A 137 -6.04 -3.74 -9.23
C ASP A 137 -5.44 -3.86 -10.64
N GLY A 138 -4.79 -5.01 -10.90
CA GLY A 138 -4.01 -5.22 -12.11
C GLY A 138 -2.93 -4.14 -12.25
N LYS A 139 -2.96 -3.41 -13.38
CA LYS A 139 -2.05 -2.27 -13.64
C LYS A 139 -2.46 -0.98 -12.93
N ARG A 140 -3.64 -0.93 -12.31
CA ARG A 140 -4.13 0.25 -11.59
C ARG A 140 -3.55 0.26 -10.19
N LYS A 141 -2.67 1.23 -9.93
CA LYS A 141 -2.05 1.45 -8.62
C LYS A 141 -2.46 2.81 -8.08
N LEU A 142 -3.11 2.80 -6.92
CA LEU A 142 -3.58 4.02 -6.25
C LEU A 142 -3.17 4.00 -4.78
N LEU A 143 -2.92 5.19 -4.24
CA LEU A 143 -2.57 5.42 -2.85
C LEU A 143 -3.55 6.43 -2.26
N VAL A 144 -3.97 6.19 -1.02
CA VAL A 144 -4.98 6.98 -0.33
C VAL A 144 -4.32 7.68 0.85
N TYR A 145 -4.31 9.00 0.82
CA TYR A 145 -3.70 9.86 1.83
C TYR A 145 -4.74 10.73 2.53
N ASP A 146 -4.38 11.25 3.69
CA ASP A 146 -5.11 12.34 4.33
C ASP A 146 -5.18 13.56 3.39
N TYR A 147 -6.35 14.20 3.34
CA TYR A 147 -6.53 15.42 2.55
C TYR A 147 -6.01 16.65 3.29
N MET A 148 -5.10 17.38 2.63
CA MET A 148 -4.53 18.64 3.14
C MET A 148 -5.38 19.83 2.69
N GLN A 149 -6.20 20.36 3.61
CA GLN A 149 -7.17 21.43 3.31
C GLN A 149 -6.52 22.73 2.81
N ASN A 150 -5.33 23.05 3.32
CA ASN A 150 -4.59 24.24 2.91
C ASN A 150 -3.83 24.05 1.60
N GLY A 151 -3.97 22.93 0.89
CA GLY A 151 -3.28 22.70 -0.38
C GLY A 151 -1.76 22.62 -0.24
N SER A 152 -1.07 22.83 -1.36
CA SER A 152 0.39 22.69 -1.46
C SER A 152 1.12 23.99 -1.16
N LEU A 153 2.34 23.89 -0.63
CA LEU A 153 3.14 25.07 -0.30
C LEU A 153 3.48 25.94 -1.53
N ASP A 154 3.68 25.33 -2.70
CA ASP A 154 3.94 26.07 -3.94
C ASP A 154 2.78 27.01 -4.32
N SER A 155 1.53 26.62 -4.01
CA SER A 155 0.36 27.46 -4.23
C SER A 155 0.38 28.73 -3.36
N HIS A 156 0.90 28.64 -2.14
CA HIS A 156 1.02 29.80 -1.23
C HIS A 156 2.26 30.66 -1.49
N LEU A 157 3.29 30.11 -2.12
CA LEU A 157 4.55 30.83 -2.37
C LEU A 157 4.58 31.54 -3.72
N PHE A 158 3.96 30.95 -4.75
CA PHE A 158 4.16 31.38 -6.14
C PHE A 158 2.88 31.78 -6.87
N HIS A 159 1.69 31.53 -6.31
CA HIS A 159 0.43 31.90 -6.96
C HIS A 159 -0.20 33.13 -6.29
N GLU A 160 -0.08 34.27 -6.95
CA GLU A 160 -0.42 35.61 -6.43
C GLU A 160 -1.93 35.89 -6.30
N LYS A 161 -2.81 35.08 -6.90
CA LYS A 161 -4.20 35.52 -7.11
C LYS A 161 -5.15 35.33 -5.92
N GLU A 162 -4.87 34.45 -4.96
CA GLU A 162 -5.84 34.15 -3.88
C GLU A 162 -5.24 33.81 -2.51
N SER A 163 -3.92 33.71 -2.35
CA SER A 163 -3.31 33.32 -1.07
C SER A 163 -2.89 34.53 -0.24
N LYS A 164 -3.32 34.59 1.03
CA LYS A 164 -2.71 35.50 2.01
C LYS A 164 -1.23 35.16 2.09
N VAL A 165 -0.37 36.15 1.83
CA VAL A 165 1.08 36.02 2.01
C VAL A 165 1.37 35.43 3.39
N LEU A 166 2.05 34.29 3.41
CA LEU A 166 2.42 33.62 4.65
C LEU A 166 3.29 34.56 5.49
N ASP A 167 2.89 34.81 6.74
CA ASP A 167 3.69 35.59 7.67
C ASP A 167 4.99 34.84 8.06
N TRP A 168 5.97 35.58 8.59
CA TRP A 168 7.27 35.00 8.91
C TRP A 168 7.19 33.85 9.92
N LYS A 169 6.31 33.98 10.92
CA LYS A 169 6.10 32.95 11.94
C LYS A 169 5.61 31.65 11.31
N THR A 170 4.66 31.73 10.39
CA THR A 170 4.10 30.59 9.66
C THR A 170 5.15 29.94 8.76
N ARG A 171 5.93 30.75 8.03
CA ARG A 171 7.06 30.23 7.22
C ARG A 171 8.07 29.47 8.07
N TYR A 172 8.44 30.02 9.23
CA TYR A 172 9.35 29.36 10.16
C TYR A 172 8.79 28.01 10.65
N GLN A 173 7.50 27.95 11.00
CA GLN A 173 6.86 26.69 11.42
C GLN A 173 6.81 25.65 10.28
N ILE A 174 6.57 26.08 9.04
CA ILE A 174 6.61 25.18 7.87
C ILE A 174 8.02 24.63 7.65
N ALA A 175 9.05 25.47 7.73
CA ALA A 175 10.45 25.05 7.60
C ALA A 175 10.85 24.07 8.71
N LEU A 176 10.53 24.40 9.97
CA LEU A 176 10.81 23.55 11.13
C LEU A 176 10.06 22.21 11.05
N GLY A 177 8.78 22.23 10.67
CA GLY A 177 7.98 21.01 10.48
C GLY A 177 8.55 20.12 9.38
N THR A 178 8.92 20.70 8.24
CA THR A 178 9.58 19.97 7.14
C THR A 178 10.88 19.32 7.62
N ALA A 179 11.73 20.05 8.34
CA ALA A 179 12.98 19.52 8.89
C ALA A 179 12.75 18.36 9.86
N ARG A 180 11.74 18.46 10.75
CA ARG A 180 11.36 17.37 11.66
C ARG A 180 10.86 16.13 10.92
N GLY A 181 10.03 16.32 9.90
CA GLY A 181 9.54 15.21 9.07
C GLY A 181 10.68 14.49 8.34
N LEU A 182 11.63 15.24 7.77
CA LEU A 182 12.81 14.67 7.12
C LEU A 182 13.76 13.97 8.10
N ALA A 183 14.01 14.57 9.27
CA ALA A 183 14.81 13.95 10.31
C ALA A 183 14.20 12.61 10.75
N TYR A 184 12.88 12.56 10.95
CA TYR A 184 12.17 11.32 11.25
C TYR A 184 12.38 10.26 10.17
N LEU A 185 12.25 10.64 8.88
CA LEU A 185 12.47 9.72 7.76
C LEU A 185 13.90 9.19 7.72
N HIS A 186 14.91 9.98 8.09
CA HIS A 186 16.31 9.56 8.08
C HIS A 186 16.70 8.70 9.29
N GLU A 187 16.05 8.87 10.45
CA GLU A 187 16.40 8.14 11.68
C GLU A 187 15.64 6.81 11.82
N LYS A 188 14.47 6.68 11.17
CA LYS A 188 13.54 5.57 11.39
C LYS A 188 13.27 4.71 10.14
N CYS A 189 13.93 4.98 9.00
CA CYS A 189 13.86 4.18 7.78
C CYS A 189 15.24 3.92 7.18
#